data_AF-A0AAV6M202-F1
#
_entry.id   AF-A0AAV6M202-F1
#
_cell.length_a   1.000
_cell.length_b   1.000
_cell.length_c   1.000
_cell.angle_alpha   90.00
_cell.angle_beta   90.00
_cell.angle_gamma   90.00
#
_symmetry.space_group_name_H-M   'P 1'
#
loop_
_entity.id
_entity.type
_entity.pdbx_description
1 polymer ?
#
loop_
_entity_poly.entity_id
_entity_poly.type
_entity_poly.pdbx_seq_one_letter_code
_entity_poly.pdbx_strand_id
1 'polypeptide(L)'
;MFVVAFLVWSSSLGGCHGRATGKHWSKNRVASATHSSKKGKAHSHGGGHNGNRRGGASKTKPPSTKPKQDVPPSLPPQKGGGGFKGGHSSMFNVLNFGARGDGVTDDTKAFQDTWKASCKVAASTFIVPSNYVFLLSPISFSGPYCQPDIIFQLDGTIIAPTDFKVWGKGLLQWLQFTKLIGLTIQGHGVIDGRGSERSELVGKVPSIKPTALRFYGSFNVTVTGIKIQNSPQCHLKFDNCIGVFVHNFSVSSPGDSLNTDGIHLQNSKDVLIHSTTLSCGDDCISIQTGCSNGGLGFVQGVLFSNIQVSEVKIPIVIDQFYCDKVKCSNQTAAVALSGINYERIRGTYTVKPVHFACSDNLPCTDISLTAIELKPLQELYHLYGAFCWQTFGELRTPTVPPIDCLHIGKPSSNQIQYDFDSC
;
A
#
# COMPACT_ATOMS: atom_id res chain seq x y z
N MET A 1 25.93 -63.17 -24.82
CA MET A 1 26.62 -61.91 -25.18
C MET A 1 25.89 -60.76 -24.53
N PHE A 2 26.52 -60.05 -23.59
CA PHE A 2 26.05 -58.73 -23.14
C PHE A 2 26.60 -57.67 -24.09
N VAL A 3 25.76 -56.72 -24.52
CA VAL A 3 26.21 -55.48 -25.14
C VAL A 3 25.58 -54.34 -24.37
N VAL A 4 26.38 -53.70 -23.52
CA VAL A 4 26.02 -52.46 -22.83
C VAL A 4 26.39 -51.31 -23.77
N ALA A 5 25.41 -50.53 -24.20
CA ALA A 5 25.62 -49.28 -24.90
C ALA A 5 25.39 -48.12 -23.91
N PHE A 6 26.47 -47.51 -23.44
CA PHE A 6 26.40 -46.26 -22.69
C PHE A 6 26.00 -45.12 -23.65
N LEU A 7 24.87 -44.46 -23.38
CA LEU A 7 24.63 -43.10 -23.86
C LEU A 7 24.52 -42.17 -22.65
N VAL A 8 25.51 -41.30 -22.52
CA VAL A 8 25.61 -40.30 -21.46
C VAL A 8 24.52 -39.26 -21.64
N TRP A 9 23.57 -39.19 -20.71
CA TRP A 9 22.59 -38.10 -20.69
C TRP A 9 23.13 -36.95 -19.86
N SER A 10 23.67 -35.93 -20.53
CA SER A 10 24.12 -34.69 -19.91
C SER A 10 22.92 -33.79 -19.54
N SER A 11 22.42 -33.96 -18.32
CA SER A 11 21.42 -33.07 -17.72
C SER A 11 22.02 -31.70 -17.38
N SER A 12 22.03 -30.78 -18.35
CA SER A 12 22.35 -29.37 -18.07
C SER A 12 21.22 -28.72 -17.25
N LEU A 13 21.35 -28.76 -15.93
CA LEU A 13 20.55 -27.96 -15.01
C LEU A 13 20.89 -26.48 -15.20
N GLY A 14 20.08 -25.78 -16.00
CA GLY A 14 20.20 -24.33 -16.21
C GLY A 14 19.82 -23.54 -14.96
N GLY A 15 20.79 -23.34 -14.05
CA GLY A 15 20.59 -22.56 -12.83
C GLY A 15 20.43 -21.06 -13.11
N CYS A 16 19.32 -20.46 -12.68
CA CYS A 16 19.10 -19.02 -12.76
C CYS A 16 20.06 -18.24 -11.85
N HIS A 17 20.99 -17.51 -12.46
CA HIS A 17 21.85 -16.55 -11.76
C HIS A 17 21.10 -15.24 -11.49
N GLY A 18 20.32 -15.20 -10.40
CA GLY A 18 19.96 -13.94 -9.78
C GLY A 18 21.23 -13.26 -9.27
N ARG A 19 21.77 -12.31 -10.05
CA ARG A 19 23.03 -11.62 -9.71
C ARG A 19 22.76 -10.59 -8.63
N ALA A 20 22.67 -11.06 -7.38
CA ALA A 20 22.68 -10.23 -6.19
C ALA A 20 23.94 -9.35 -6.19
N THR A 21 23.79 -8.13 -6.74
CA THR A 21 24.77 -7.05 -6.64
C THR A 21 24.39 -6.06 -5.54
N GLY A 22 23.57 -6.52 -4.59
CA GLY A 22 23.76 -6.23 -3.17
C GLY A 22 25.11 -6.79 -2.67
N LYS A 23 26.22 -6.36 -3.29
CA LYS A 23 27.52 -6.45 -2.66
C LYS A 23 27.47 -5.51 -1.46
N HIS A 24 27.41 -6.08 -0.26
CA HIS A 24 28.13 -5.50 0.88
C HIS A 24 29.51 -5.05 0.37
N TRP A 25 29.95 -3.86 0.78
CA TRP A 25 31.24 -3.27 0.39
C TRP A 25 32.40 -4.28 0.39
N SER A 26 32.72 -4.81 -0.79
CA SER A 26 34.01 -5.41 -1.15
C SER A 26 34.18 -5.50 -2.68
N LYS A 27 34.76 -4.43 -3.24
CA LYS A 27 35.58 -4.31 -4.48
C LYS A 27 35.16 -5.10 -5.77
N ASN A 28 34.87 -4.32 -6.83
CA ASN A 28 35.29 -4.41 -8.25
C ASN A 28 34.97 -5.58 -9.26
N ARG A 29 34.83 -5.13 -10.54
CA ARG A 29 35.08 -5.70 -11.92
C ARG A 29 34.08 -6.61 -12.71
N VAL A 30 33.42 -5.99 -13.73
CA VAL A 30 33.39 -6.23 -15.23
C VAL A 30 32.79 -7.52 -15.91
N ALA A 31 32.16 -7.32 -17.11
CA ALA A 31 31.68 -8.27 -18.19
C ALA A 31 30.36 -9.07 -17.94
N SER A 32 29.31 -9.08 -18.81
CA SER A 32 29.09 -9.49 -20.23
C SER A 32 28.89 -11.03 -20.42
N ALA A 33 27.92 -11.60 -21.19
CA ALA A 33 26.69 -11.13 -21.87
C ALA A 33 25.83 -12.35 -22.37
N THR A 34 24.49 -12.19 -22.59
CA THR A 34 23.60 -12.84 -23.64
C THR A 34 23.54 -14.38 -23.86
N HIS A 35 22.47 -15.08 -24.31
CA HIS A 35 21.03 -14.82 -24.60
C HIS A 35 20.22 -16.14 -24.88
N SER A 36 18.90 -16.14 -24.58
CA SER A 36 17.78 -16.56 -25.49
C SER A 36 17.39 -18.04 -25.84
N SER A 37 16.22 -18.46 -25.31
CA SER A 37 15.06 -19.04 -26.05
C SER A 37 15.10 -20.51 -26.59
N LYS A 38 14.00 -21.19 -27.04
CA LYS A 38 12.58 -20.84 -27.36
C LYS A 38 11.68 -22.11 -27.53
N LYS A 39 10.34 -21.98 -27.41
CA LYS A 39 9.15 -22.67 -28.06
C LYS A 39 9.26 -24.17 -28.51
N GLY A 40 8.24 -25.04 -28.50
CA GLY A 40 6.77 -25.03 -28.29
C GLY A 40 6.23 -26.50 -28.27
N LYS A 41 5.06 -26.95 -28.81
CA LYS A 41 3.91 -26.29 -29.47
C LYS A 41 2.71 -27.28 -29.72
N ALA A 42 1.47 -26.88 -29.38
CA ALA A 42 0.19 -27.15 -30.12
C ALA A 42 -0.64 -28.47 -30.00
N HIS A 43 -1.88 -28.36 -30.53
CA HIS A 43 -3.02 -29.30 -30.71
C HIS A 43 -3.93 -29.53 -29.49
N SER A 44 -5.28 -29.51 -29.49
CA SER A 44 -6.41 -29.39 -30.47
C SER A 44 -7.35 -30.59 -30.29
N HIS A 45 -8.64 -30.36 -29.95
CA HIS A 45 -9.85 -30.92 -30.61
C HIS A 45 -11.11 -31.02 -29.70
N GLY A 46 -12.28 -30.85 -30.32
CA GLY A 46 -13.60 -31.25 -29.80
C GLY A 46 -14.26 -30.26 -28.82
N GLY A 47 -15.55 -29.95 -28.86
CA GLY A 47 -16.63 -30.42 -29.76
C GLY A 47 -17.88 -30.78 -28.95
N GLY A 48 -19.02 -30.10 -29.18
CA GLY A 48 -20.27 -30.42 -28.47
C GLY A 48 -21.35 -29.33 -28.62
N HIS A 49 -22.42 -29.63 -29.36
CA HIS A 49 -23.56 -28.74 -29.60
C HIS A 49 -24.82 -29.20 -28.84
N ASN A 50 -25.79 -28.27 -28.73
CA ASN A 50 -27.20 -28.45 -28.32
C ASN A 50 -27.50 -28.77 -26.84
N GLY A 51 -28.62 -28.29 -26.26
CA GLY A 51 -29.57 -27.28 -26.75
C GLY A 51 -31.04 -27.56 -26.44
N ASN A 52 -31.75 -26.60 -25.83
CA ASN A 52 -33.18 -26.26 -25.99
C ASN A 52 -33.51 -25.08 -25.03
N ARG A 53 -34.04 -23.92 -25.48
CA ARG A 53 -35.45 -23.66 -25.90
C ARG A 53 -36.44 -23.99 -24.76
N ARG A 54 -37.22 -23.06 -24.22
CA ARG A 54 -38.22 -22.14 -24.83
C ARG A 54 -38.30 -20.87 -23.94
N GLY A 55 -38.51 -19.64 -24.40
CA GLY A 55 -39.62 -19.11 -25.23
C GLY A 55 -40.66 -18.45 -24.31
N GLY A 56 -41.24 -17.27 -24.54
CA GLY A 56 -41.05 -16.21 -25.55
C GLY A 56 -41.44 -14.85 -24.93
N ALA A 57 -40.97 -13.70 -25.45
CA ALA A 57 -41.65 -12.91 -26.50
C ALA A 57 -42.97 -12.22 -26.02
N SER A 58 -43.26 -10.94 -26.32
CA SER A 58 -42.51 -9.93 -27.10
C SER A 58 -43.26 -8.57 -27.18
N LYS A 59 -42.56 -7.45 -26.88
CA LYS A 59 -42.75 -6.09 -27.49
C LYS A 59 -44.11 -5.39 -27.16
N THR A 60 -44.34 -4.09 -27.37
CA THR A 60 -43.83 -3.10 -28.34
C THR A 60 -43.51 -1.71 -27.74
N LYS A 61 -43.09 -0.76 -28.61
CA LYS A 61 -42.38 0.51 -28.31
C LYS A 61 -43.22 1.74 -28.83
N PRO A 62 -42.70 2.99 -29.01
CA PRO A 62 -43.30 4.28 -28.58
C PRO A 62 -43.90 5.09 -29.80
N PRO A 63 -43.99 6.45 -29.90
CA PRO A 63 -43.66 7.58 -28.97
C PRO A 63 -44.55 8.87 -28.97
N SER A 64 -44.17 9.85 -28.13
CA SER A 64 -44.44 11.32 -28.19
C SER A 64 -45.86 11.81 -27.78
N THR A 65 -46.12 13.00 -27.22
CA THR A 65 -45.47 14.35 -27.22
C THR A 65 -45.60 15.12 -25.86
N LYS A 66 -45.00 16.33 -25.75
CA LYS A 66 -45.14 17.37 -24.66
C LYS A 66 -46.37 18.30 -24.94
N PRO A 67 -46.90 19.19 -24.04
CA PRO A 67 -46.15 20.02 -23.05
C PRO A 67 -46.85 20.61 -21.76
N LYS A 68 -46.08 21.43 -21.01
CA LYS A 68 -46.41 22.49 -20.01
C LYS A 68 -46.77 22.12 -18.55
N GLN A 69 -46.54 23.10 -17.66
CA GLN A 69 -46.39 23.01 -16.19
C GLN A 69 -47.56 23.69 -15.45
N ASP A 70 -47.79 23.33 -14.18
CA ASP A 70 -48.29 24.23 -13.12
C ASP A 70 -47.87 23.72 -11.72
N VAL A 71 -47.90 24.60 -10.70
CA VAL A 71 -47.27 24.41 -9.37
C VAL A 71 -48.25 23.86 -8.32
N PRO A 72 -47.86 22.89 -7.44
CA PRO A 72 -48.76 22.33 -6.42
C PRO A 72 -48.75 23.10 -5.08
N PRO A 73 -49.91 23.34 -4.44
CA PRO A 73 -50.00 23.80 -3.06
C PRO A 73 -49.98 22.65 -2.03
N SER A 74 -49.77 23.01 -0.75
CA SER A 74 -49.44 22.14 0.39
C SER A 74 -50.56 21.21 0.90
N LEU A 75 -50.16 20.06 1.50
CA LEU A 75 -51.05 19.07 2.13
C LEU A 75 -51.38 19.37 3.63
N PRO A 76 -52.51 18.87 4.18
CA PRO A 76 -52.93 19.08 5.57
C PRO A 76 -52.32 18.09 6.60
N PRO A 77 -52.53 18.28 7.93
CA PRO A 77 -51.69 17.70 8.99
C PRO A 77 -52.13 16.34 9.59
N GLN A 78 -51.23 15.78 10.42
CA GLN A 78 -51.18 14.41 10.94
C GLN A 78 -52.14 14.05 12.10
N LYS A 79 -52.45 12.75 12.21
CA LYS A 79 -52.26 11.87 13.40
C LYS A 79 -52.00 10.45 12.88
N GLY A 80 -51.21 9.55 13.48
CA GLY A 80 -50.30 9.63 14.62
C GLY A 80 -49.92 8.19 15.01
N GLY A 81 -48.63 7.88 15.25
CA GLY A 81 -48.22 6.48 15.51
C GLY A 81 -46.81 6.32 16.07
N GLY A 82 -46.72 5.59 17.20
CA GLY A 82 -45.53 4.84 17.64
C GLY A 82 -44.22 5.61 17.81
N GLY A 83 -43.98 6.19 18.99
CA GLY A 83 -42.67 6.74 19.33
C GLY A 83 -41.59 5.67 19.44
N PHE A 84 -40.65 5.64 18.50
CA PHE A 84 -39.39 4.90 18.64
C PHE A 84 -38.49 5.61 19.68
N LYS A 85 -38.40 5.05 20.89
CA LYS A 85 -37.38 5.43 21.87
C LYS A 85 -36.07 4.69 21.56
N GLY A 86 -34.99 5.44 21.34
CA GLY A 86 -33.66 4.85 21.17
C GLY A 86 -32.80 5.52 20.10
N GLY A 87 -32.59 6.83 20.21
CA GLY A 87 -31.56 7.50 19.43
C GLY A 87 -30.18 7.04 19.90
N HIS A 88 -29.67 5.94 19.33
CA HIS A 88 -28.28 5.54 19.55
C HIS A 88 -27.36 6.65 19.06
N SER A 89 -26.51 7.18 19.95
CA SER A 89 -25.45 8.10 19.54
C SER A 89 -24.60 7.42 18.48
N SER A 90 -24.54 7.99 17.29
CA SER A 90 -23.57 7.59 16.27
C SER A 90 -22.15 8.00 16.67
N MET A 91 -22.00 8.91 17.64
CA MET A 91 -20.72 9.43 18.12
C MET A 91 -20.24 8.69 19.38
N PHE A 92 -18.98 8.24 19.35
CA PHE A 92 -18.31 7.45 20.39
C PHE A 92 -16.97 8.12 20.73
N ASN A 93 -16.97 8.99 21.74
CA ASN A 93 -15.76 9.68 22.22
C ASN A 93 -15.00 8.81 23.23
N VAL A 94 -13.70 8.61 23.03
CA VAL A 94 -12.83 7.78 23.88
C VAL A 94 -12.84 8.19 25.36
N LEU A 95 -13.05 9.47 25.67
CA LEU A 95 -13.17 9.96 27.04
C LEU A 95 -14.38 9.36 27.78
N ASN A 96 -15.48 9.11 27.06
CA ASN A 96 -16.69 8.47 27.61
C ASN A 96 -16.48 6.97 27.91
N PHE A 97 -15.38 6.39 27.43
CA PHE A 97 -14.96 5.00 27.70
C PHE A 97 -13.75 4.94 28.65
N GLY A 98 -13.42 6.05 29.32
CA GLY A 98 -12.42 6.11 30.39
C GLY A 98 -11.00 6.45 29.94
N ALA A 99 -10.79 6.91 28.70
CA ALA A 99 -9.50 7.45 28.29
C ALA A 99 -9.17 8.73 29.07
N ARG A 100 -7.92 8.90 29.48
CA ARG A 100 -7.44 10.10 30.18
C ARG A 100 -6.88 11.14 29.24
N GLY A 101 -6.14 10.72 28.21
CA GLY A 101 -5.52 11.63 27.26
C GLY A 101 -4.45 12.54 27.88
N ASP A 102 -3.76 12.05 28.91
CA ASP A 102 -2.73 12.78 29.68
C ASP A 102 -1.28 12.53 29.18
N GLY A 103 -1.10 11.69 28.16
CA GLY A 103 0.19 11.31 27.58
C GLY A 103 1.02 10.32 28.41
N VAL A 104 0.48 9.82 29.53
CA VAL A 104 1.22 8.99 30.50
C VAL A 104 0.46 7.71 30.85
N THR A 105 -0.86 7.76 30.92
CA THR A 105 -1.72 6.62 31.21
C THR A 105 -1.99 5.82 29.93
N ASP A 106 -1.90 4.49 29.99
CA ASP A 106 -2.24 3.62 28.85
C ASP A 106 -3.75 3.63 28.60
N ASP A 107 -4.15 4.34 27.54
CA ASP A 107 -5.54 4.52 27.12
C ASP A 107 -6.03 3.41 26.17
N THR A 108 -5.20 2.41 25.85
CA THR A 108 -5.55 1.33 24.91
C THR A 108 -6.83 0.61 25.26
N LYS A 109 -7.14 0.42 26.54
CA LYS A 109 -8.38 -0.23 26.97
C LYS A 109 -9.62 0.59 26.63
N ALA A 110 -9.56 1.91 26.84
CA ALA A 110 -10.66 2.81 26.47
C ALA A 110 -10.85 2.85 24.95
N PHE A 111 -9.77 2.86 24.15
CA PHE A 111 -9.86 2.77 22.70
C PHE A 111 -10.46 1.44 22.21
N GLN A 112 -10.11 0.31 22.82
CA GLN A 112 -10.71 -1.00 22.53
C GLN A 112 -12.22 -1.03 22.82
N ASP A 113 -12.65 -0.50 23.96
CA ASP A 113 -14.07 -0.50 24.34
C ASP A 113 -14.89 0.51 23.53
N THR A 114 -14.33 1.68 23.21
CA THR A 114 -14.90 2.63 22.25
C THR A 114 -15.13 1.96 20.90
N TRP A 115 -14.12 1.24 20.38
CA TRP A 115 -14.22 0.55 19.09
C TRP A 115 -15.28 -0.54 19.10
N LYS A 116 -15.33 -1.34 20.17
CA LYS A 116 -16.33 -2.39 20.37
C LYS A 116 -17.76 -1.83 20.41
N ALA A 117 -17.93 -0.56 20.80
CA ALA A 117 -19.21 0.13 20.77
C ALA A 117 -19.53 0.68 19.36
N SER A 118 -18.62 1.46 18.75
CA SER A 118 -18.84 2.08 17.43
C SER A 118 -18.99 1.05 16.31
N CYS A 119 -18.20 -0.02 16.34
CA CYS A 119 -18.24 -1.16 15.41
C CYS A 119 -19.64 -1.77 15.20
N LYS A 120 -20.57 -1.60 16.14
CA LYS A 120 -21.94 -2.12 16.06
C LYS A 120 -22.92 -1.21 15.31
N VAL A 121 -22.51 0.00 14.94
CA VAL A 121 -23.35 1.05 14.38
C VAL A 121 -22.76 1.51 13.04
N ALA A 122 -23.53 1.37 11.96
CA ALA A 122 -23.15 1.82 10.64
C ALA A 122 -23.00 3.33 10.59
N ALA A 123 -22.04 3.84 9.82
CA ALA A 123 -21.72 5.26 9.73
C ALA A 123 -21.46 5.94 11.10
N SER A 124 -20.94 5.19 12.08
CA SER A 124 -20.57 5.74 13.39
C SER A 124 -19.29 6.55 13.35
N THR A 125 -19.18 7.54 14.24
CA THR A 125 -17.99 8.37 14.42
C THR A 125 -17.29 7.98 15.73
N PHE A 126 -16.13 7.33 15.62
CA PHE A 126 -15.17 7.18 16.71
C PHE A 126 -14.41 8.50 16.86
N ILE A 127 -14.40 9.11 18.05
CA ILE A 127 -13.84 10.45 18.28
C ILE A 127 -12.62 10.38 19.21
N VAL A 128 -11.48 10.84 18.71
CA VAL A 128 -10.25 11.13 19.46
C VAL A 128 -10.09 12.67 19.52
N PRO A 129 -10.52 13.32 20.61
CA PRO A 129 -10.68 14.77 20.67
C PRO A 129 -9.33 15.52 20.71
N SER A 130 -9.33 16.75 20.19
CA SER A 130 -8.20 17.68 20.27
C SER A 130 -7.90 18.12 21.70
N ASN A 131 -6.67 18.62 21.92
CA ASN A 131 -6.08 19.00 23.22
C ASN A 131 -5.74 17.83 24.18
N TYR A 132 -5.91 16.58 23.74
CA TYR A 132 -5.54 15.38 24.50
C TYR A 132 -4.40 14.61 23.81
N VAL A 133 -3.61 13.90 24.62
CA VAL A 133 -2.49 13.05 24.19
C VAL A 133 -2.73 11.63 24.71
N PHE A 134 -3.03 10.69 23.83
CA PHE A 134 -3.38 9.32 24.20
C PHE A 134 -2.18 8.39 24.02
N LEU A 135 -1.65 7.84 25.11
CA LEU A 135 -0.60 6.81 25.05
C LEU A 135 -1.27 5.46 24.77
N LEU A 136 -0.94 4.85 23.63
CA LEU A 136 -1.55 3.57 23.22
C LEU A 136 -0.51 2.47 23.02
N SER A 137 -0.58 1.42 23.84
CA SER A 137 0.00 0.11 23.54
C SER A 137 -0.51 -0.46 22.19
N PRO A 138 0.24 -1.34 21.50
CA PRO A 138 -0.17 -1.91 20.21
C PRO A 138 -1.59 -2.46 20.17
N ILE A 139 -2.37 -2.06 19.17
CA ILE A 139 -3.82 -2.26 19.11
C ILE A 139 -4.28 -2.58 17.68
N SER A 140 -5.23 -3.52 17.57
CA SER A 140 -5.85 -3.87 16.30
C SER A 140 -7.36 -3.65 16.35
N PHE A 141 -7.82 -2.67 15.58
CA PHE A 141 -9.22 -2.37 15.27
C PHE A 141 -9.71 -3.36 14.20
N SER A 142 -10.30 -4.47 14.66
CA SER A 142 -10.75 -5.57 13.82
C SER A 142 -12.18 -5.35 13.31
N GLY A 143 -12.38 -5.53 12.01
CA GLY A 143 -13.60 -5.27 11.25
C GLY A 143 -14.48 -6.42 10.73
N PRO A 144 -14.15 -7.74 10.81
CA PRO A 144 -14.95 -8.81 10.17
C PRO A 144 -16.44 -8.87 10.56
N TYR A 145 -16.81 -8.23 11.66
CA TYR A 145 -18.16 -8.16 12.20
C TYR A 145 -18.61 -6.71 12.48
N CYS A 146 -17.86 -5.72 11.99
CA CYS A 146 -18.25 -4.32 12.14
C CYS A 146 -19.21 -3.90 11.03
N GLN A 147 -20.09 -2.97 11.37
CA GLN A 147 -20.88 -2.22 10.41
C GLN A 147 -19.97 -1.33 9.55
N PRO A 148 -20.36 -1.01 8.31
CA PRO A 148 -19.53 -0.25 7.38
C PRO A 148 -19.52 1.26 7.69
N ASP A 149 -18.68 1.97 6.95
CA ASP A 149 -18.65 3.43 6.83
C ASP A 149 -18.29 4.18 8.13
N ILE A 150 -17.58 3.50 9.04
CA ILE A 150 -17.10 4.08 10.29
C ILE A 150 -16.12 5.23 9.99
N ILE A 151 -16.33 6.37 10.65
CA ILE A 151 -15.43 7.52 10.65
C ILE A 151 -14.59 7.47 11.92
N PHE A 152 -13.27 7.44 11.79
CA PHE A 152 -12.31 7.63 12.87
C PHE A 152 -11.84 9.08 12.83
N GLN A 153 -12.50 9.93 13.63
CA GLN A 153 -12.20 11.35 13.79
C GLN A 153 -11.00 11.51 14.74
N LEU A 154 -9.83 11.78 14.18
CA LEU A 154 -8.57 11.98 14.89
C LEU A 154 -8.17 13.46 14.89
N ASP A 155 -8.46 14.14 15.99
CA ASP A 155 -8.10 15.55 16.22
C ASP A 155 -7.11 15.73 17.39
N GLY A 156 -6.99 14.72 18.26
CA GLY A 156 -5.98 14.63 19.31
C GLY A 156 -4.62 14.12 18.83
N THR A 157 -3.69 13.93 19.77
CA THR A 157 -2.42 13.24 19.53
C THR A 157 -2.50 11.82 20.07
N ILE A 158 -2.04 10.84 19.29
CA ILE A 158 -1.81 9.46 19.73
C ILE A 158 -0.29 9.23 19.76
N ILE A 159 0.25 8.73 20.87
CA ILE A 159 1.69 8.50 21.04
C ILE A 159 2.02 7.04 21.37
N ALA A 160 3.17 6.58 20.86
CA ALA A 160 3.64 5.22 21.05
C ALA A 160 4.38 5.03 22.40
N PRO A 161 4.35 3.82 23.00
CA PRO A 161 5.14 3.48 24.18
C PRO A 161 6.62 3.25 23.81
N THR A 162 7.52 3.86 24.57
CA THR A 162 8.97 3.74 24.39
C THR A 162 9.56 2.46 24.99
N ASP A 163 8.91 1.82 25.99
CA ASP A 163 9.36 0.52 26.51
C ASP A 163 9.10 -0.59 25.49
N PHE A 164 10.19 -1.16 24.96
CA PHE A 164 10.19 -2.27 24.01
C PHE A 164 9.44 -3.52 24.51
N LYS A 165 9.29 -3.72 25.83
CA LYS A 165 8.59 -4.88 26.41
C LYS A 165 7.10 -4.89 26.05
N VAL A 166 6.49 -3.72 25.93
CA VAL A 166 5.06 -3.53 25.61
C VAL A 166 4.72 -4.08 24.21
N TRP A 167 5.69 -4.11 23.31
CA TRP A 167 5.54 -4.56 21.93
C TRP A 167 5.56 -6.09 21.75
N GLY A 168 5.88 -6.83 22.82
CA GLY A 168 5.96 -8.29 22.79
C GLY A 168 7.00 -8.82 21.79
N LYS A 169 6.77 -10.05 21.29
CA LYS A 169 7.58 -10.66 20.22
C LYS A 169 6.75 -10.75 18.94
N GLY A 170 7.21 -10.12 17.86
CA GLY A 170 6.66 -10.34 16.52
C GLY A 170 5.54 -9.40 16.06
N LEU A 171 5.19 -8.36 16.82
CA LEU A 171 4.29 -7.31 16.30
C LEU A 171 5.07 -6.39 15.36
N LEU A 172 4.70 -6.42 14.07
CA LEU A 172 5.28 -5.60 12.99
C LEU A 172 4.57 -4.24 12.84
N GLN A 173 3.56 -3.97 13.67
CA GLN A 173 2.65 -2.82 13.53
C GLN A 173 2.13 -2.34 14.88
N TRP A 174 1.93 -1.02 15.00
CA TRP A 174 1.45 -0.34 16.20
C TRP A 174 -0.08 -0.19 16.20
N LEU A 175 -0.61 0.64 15.30
CA LEU A 175 -2.04 0.85 15.09
C LEU A 175 -2.44 0.07 13.84
N GLN A 176 -3.30 -0.94 14.00
CA GLN A 176 -3.80 -1.74 12.88
C GLN A 176 -5.31 -1.60 12.71
N PHE A 177 -5.75 -1.31 11.49
CA PHE A 177 -7.14 -1.43 11.07
C PHE A 177 -7.25 -2.60 10.09
N THR A 178 -8.13 -3.56 10.34
CA THR A 178 -8.15 -4.79 9.52
C THR A 178 -9.54 -5.30 9.19
N LYS A 179 -9.72 -5.72 7.92
CA LYS A 179 -10.94 -6.34 7.39
C LYS A 179 -12.17 -5.43 7.56
N LEU A 180 -12.00 -4.16 7.22
CA LEU A 180 -13.05 -3.13 7.30
C LEU A 180 -13.56 -2.74 5.92
N ILE A 181 -14.76 -2.16 5.88
CA ILE A 181 -15.44 -1.68 4.67
C ILE A 181 -15.85 -0.23 4.92
N GLY A 182 -15.41 0.71 4.07
CA GLY A 182 -15.80 2.12 4.13
C GLY A 182 -15.12 2.95 5.23
N LEU A 183 -14.08 2.43 5.89
CA LEU A 183 -13.40 3.14 6.98
C LEU A 183 -12.77 4.46 6.47
N THR A 184 -13.13 5.56 7.10
CA THR A 184 -12.50 6.87 6.89
C THR A 184 -11.74 7.30 8.14
N ILE A 185 -10.43 7.49 8.06
CA ILE A 185 -9.65 8.20 9.09
C ILE A 185 -9.48 9.65 8.64
N GLN A 186 -9.96 10.59 9.44
CA GLN A 186 -9.93 12.02 9.12
C GLN A 186 -9.67 12.87 10.36
N GLY A 187 -9.34 14.14 10.15
CA GLY A 187 -9.19 15.14 11.22
C GLY A 187 -7.94 15.98 11.03
N HIS A 188 -7.41 16.53 12.12
CA HIS A 188 -6.18 17.34 12.14
C HIS A 188 -5.15 16.87 13.18
N GLY A 189 -5.38 15.69 13.77
CA GLY A 189 -4.56 15.10 14.81
C GLY A 189 -3.26 14.46 14.30
N VAL A 190 -2.48 13.97 15.27
CA VAL A 190 -1.11 13.47 15.07
C VAL A 190 -0.98 12.05 15.60
N ILE A 191 -0.29 11.19 14.85
CA ILE A 191 0.18 9.87 15.28
C ILE A 191 1.70 9.95 15.43
N ASP A 192 2.22 9.95 16.67
CA ASP A 192 3.66 10.01 16.94
C ASP A 192 4.22 8.64 17.36
N GLY A 193 5.03 8.06 16.49
CA GLY A 193 5.66 6.75 16.71
C GLY A 193 6.87 6.77 17.66
N ARG A 194 7.37 7.95 18.07
CA ARG A 194 8.51 8.16 18.99
C ARG A 194 9.75 7.33 18.67
N GLY A 195 10.01 7.10 17.38
CA GLY A 195 11.07 6.22 16.87
C GLY A 195 12.50 6.68 17.17
N SER A 196 12.74 7.98 17.33
CA SER A 196 14.04 8.55 17.71
C SER A 196 14.47 8.13 19.13
N GLU A 197 13.54 8.14 20.08
CA GLU A 197 13.77 7.73 21.49
C GLU A 197 14.14 6.24 21.64
N ARG A 198 14.04 5.46 20.56
CA ARG A 198 14.41 4.04 20.52
C ARG A 198 15.88 3.80 20.12
N SER A 199 16.60 4.84 19.68
CA SER A 199 17.91 4.70 19.02
C SER A 199 19.10 4.45 19.98
N GLU A 200 19.01 4.92 21.23
CA GLU A 200 20.20 5.02 22.11
C GLU A 200 20.65 3.71 22.77
N LEU A 201 19.85 2.64 22.73
CA LEU A 201 20.20 1.34 23.34
C LEU A 201 20.95 0.41 22.38
N VAL A 202 22.16 0.83 22.03
CA VAL A 202 23.14 0.03 21.28
C VAL A 202 23.30 -1.36 21.92
N GLY A 203 22.95 -2.41 21.17
CA GLY A 203 23.19 -3.81 21.54
C GLY A 203 22.00 -4.63 22.04
N LYS A 204 20.82 -4.03 22.28
CA LYS A 204 19.60 -4.78 22.70
C LYS A 204 18.28 -4.38 22.02
N VAL A 205 18.32 -3.57 20.96
CA VAL A 205 17.11 -3.24 20.18
C VAL A 205 16.49 -4.52 19.60
N PRO A 206 15.18 -4.78 19.78
CA PRO A 206 14.52 -5.88 19.08
C PRO A 206 14.66 -5.68 17.57
N SER A 207 15.03 -6.75 16.84
CA SER A 207 15.22 -6.77 15.37
C SER A 207 14.00 -6.34 14.55
N ILE A 208 12.86 -6.08 15.19
CA ILE A 208 11.58 -5.75 14.59
C ILE A 208 11.19 -4.33 14.99
N LYS A 209 11.30 -3.40 14.05
CA LYS A 209 10.77 -2.03 14.16
C LYS A 209 9.31 -2.05 13.66
N PRO A 210 8.32 -1.55 14.42
CA PRO A 210 6.92 -1.55 14.01
C PRO A 210 6.58 -0.41 13.03
N THR A 211 5.69 -0.70 12.08
CA THR A 211 4.98 0.31 11.28
C THR A 211 3.98 1.08 12.17
N ALA A 212 3.87 2.39 12.02
CA ALA A 212 2.98 3.21 12.86
C ALA A 212 1.49 2.95 12.59
N LEU A 213 1.04 3.08 11.34
CA LEU A 213 -0.34 2.81 10.93
C LEU A 213 -0.40 1.78 9.79
N ARG A 214 -1.13 0.68 10.00
CA ARG A 214 -1.34 -0.36 8.98
C ARG A 214 -2.81 -0.65 8.73
N PHE A 215 -3.18 -0.71 7.46
CA PHE A 215 -4.44 -1.28 6.98
C PHE A 215 -4.20 -2.68 6.40
N TYR A 216 -5.01 -3.66 6.78
CA TYR A 216 -4.90 -5.03 6.27
C TYR A 216 -6.24 -5.66 5.88
N GLY A 217 -6.41 -6.06 4.62
CA GLY A 217 -7.60 -6.78 4.17
C GLY A 217 -8.86 -5.92 4.03
N SER A 218 -8.73 -4.61 3.86
CA SER A 218 -9.83 -3.64 3.95
C SER A 218 -10.24 -3.06 2.58
N PHE A 219 -11.51 -2.67 2.47
CA PHE A 219 -12.13 -2.17 1.24
C PHE A 219 -12.64 -0.74 1.44
N ASN A 220 -12.46 0.13 0.43
CA ASN A 220 -12.87 1.53 0.45
C ASN A 220 -12.35 2.28 1.71
N VAL A 221 -11.02 2.39 1.82
CA VAL A 221 -10.36 3.06 2.94
C VAL A 221 -9.98 4.48 2.54
N THR A 222 -10.41 5.47 3.33
CA THR A 222 -9.97 6.87 3.18
C THR A 222 -9.05 7.28 4.34
N VAL A 223 -7.96 8.00 4.06
CA VAL A 223 -7.09 8.64 5.06
C VAL A 223 -6.85 10.10 4.67
N THR A 224 -7.24 11.05 5.53
CA THR A 224 -7.09 12.48 5.21
C THR A 224 -6.82 13.39 6.40
N GLY A 225 -6.14 14.52 6.16
CA GLY A 225 -5.94 15.63 7.10
C GLY A 225 -4.94 15.38 8.23
N ILE A 226 -4.76 14.13 8.63
CA ILE A 226 -3.88 13.73 9.74
C ILE A 226 -2.38 13.78 9.38
N LYS A 227 -1.55 13.82 10.43
CA LYS A 227 -0.10 13.68 10.36
C LYS A 227 0.37 12.39 11.03
N ILE A 228 1.34 11.69 10.44
CA ILE A 228 2.12 10.66 11.16
C ILE A 228 3.56 11.14 11.26
N GLN A 229 4.16 11.04 12.44
CA GLN A 229 5.55 11.44 12.65
C GLN A 229 6.35 10.43 13.44
N ASN A 230 7.66 10.46 13.26
CA ASN A 230 8.65 9.66 14.00
C ASN A 230 8.29 8.17 14.07
N SER A 231 7.76 7.58 12.99
CA SER A 231 7.52 6.13 13.00
C SER A 231 8.82 5.37 13.27
N PRO A 232 8.84 4.29 14.06
CA PRO A 232 10.02 3.45 14.21
C PRO A 232 10.44 2.76 12.91
N GLN A 233 9.49 2.58 11.97
CA GLN A 233 9.71 2.05 10.62
C GLN A 233 8.84 2.82 9.61
N CYS A 234 8.09 2.13 8.75
CA CYS A 234 7.12 2.72 7.83
C CYS A 234 6.04 3.53 8.59
N HIS A 235 5.62 4.69 8.07
CA HIS A 235 4.58 5.51 8.69
C HIS A 235 3.17 4.99 8.37
N LEU A 236 2.89 4.70 7.09
CA LEU A 236 1.58 4.26 6.62
C LEU A 236 1.69 3.07 5.66
N LYS A 237 1.09 1.93 6.00
CA LYS A 237 1.10 0.73 5.17
C LYS A 237 -0.30 0.23 4.79
N PHE A 238 -0.49 -0.12 3.53
CA PHE A 238 -1.66 -0.86 3.04
C PHE A 238 -1.22 -2.23 2.53
N ASP A 239 -1.93 -3.28 2.94
CA ASP A 239 -1.66 -4.65 2.55
C ASP A 239 -2.98 -5.41 2.32
N ASN A 240 -3.16 -5.98 1.12
CA ASN A 240 -4.41 -6.65 0.74
C ASN A 240 -5.65 -5.73 0.82
N CYS A 241 -5.52 -4.47 0.38
CA CYS A 241 -6.61 -3.49 0.37
C CYS A 241 -7.07 -3.14 -1.05
N ILE A 242 -8.37 -2.89 -1.25
CA ILE A 242 -8.96 -2.46 -2.54
C ILE A 242 -9.74 -1.16 -2.35
N GLY A 243 -9.54 -0.18 -3.22
CA GLY A 243 -10.16 1.15 -3.08
C GLY A 243 -9.52 1.91 -1.93
N VAL A 244 -8.31 2.43 -2.14
CA VAL A 244 -7.59 3.22 -1.13
C VAL A 244 -7.48 4.66 -1.60
N PHE A 245 -7.89 5.60 -0.75
CA PHE A 245 -7.84 7.03 -1.03
C PHE A 245 -7.09 7.77 0.08
N VAL A 246 -5.97 8.42 -0.26
CA VAL A 246 -5.17 9.21 0.70
C VAL A 246 -4.97 10.61 0.16
N HIS A 247 -5.36 11.63 0.92
CA HIS A 247 -5.17 13.02 0.50
C HIS A 247 -5.07 14.01 1.66
N ASN A 248 -4.38 15.13 1.44
CA ASN A 248 -4.10 16.14 2.48
C ASN A 248 -3.40 15.50 3.70
N PHE A 249 -2.52 14.53 3.45
CA PHE A 249 -1.83 13.74 4.45
C PHE A 249 -0.38 14.23 4.61
N SER A 250 0.24 13.99 5.77
CA SER A 250 1.65 14.33 5.96
C SER A 250 2.44 13.30 6.79
N VAL A 251 3.70 13.12 6.40
CA VAL A 251 4.71 12.32 7.11
C VAL A 251 5.90 13.21 7.47
N SER A 252 6.39 13.10 8.71
CA SER A 252 7.66 13.73 9.10
C SER A 252 8.51 12.85 10.03
N SER A 253 9.76 12.61 9.64
CA SER A 253 10.84 12.09 10.50
C SER A 253 12.16 12.75 10.10
N PRO A 254 13.20 12.75 10.96
CA PRO A 254 14.52 13.29 10.62
C PRO A 254 15.11 12.64 9.35
N GLY A 255 15.83 13.42 8.53
CA GLY A 255 16.38 12.93 7.24
C GLY A 255 17.47 11.87 7.38
N ASP A 256 18.11 11.79 8.55
CA ASP A 256 19.09 10.75 8.92
C ASP A 256 18.45 9.49 9.54
N SER A 257 17.12 9.50 9.76
CA SER A 257 16.39 8.42 10.41
C SER A 257 16.36 7.15 9.55
N LEU A 258 16.99 6.07 10.05
CA LEU A 258 17.12 4.82 9.31
C LEU A 258 15.84 3.96 9.34
N ASN A 259 15.45 3.46 8.17
CA ASN A 259 14.30 2.59 7.89
C ASN A 259 12.92 3.25 8.12
N THR A 260 12.85 4.58 8.09
CA THR A 260 11.59 5.30 8.23
C THR A 260 10.96 5.57 6.88
N ASP A 261 10.23 4.58 6.37
CA ASP A 261 9.55 4.68 5.09
C ASP A 261 8.28 5.55 5.22
N GLY A 262 7.86 6.21 4.14
CA GLY A 262 6.66 7.05 4.10
C GLY A 262 5.38 6.21 3.96
N ILE A 263 4.98 5.92 2.73
CA ILE A 263 3.78 5.14 2.39
C ILE A 263 4.17 3.85 1.64
N HIS A 264 3.78 2.70 2.20
CA HIS A 264 4.05 1.36 1.67
C HIS A 264 2.76 0.71 1.13
N LEU A 265 2.74 0.29 -0.13
CA LEU A 265 1.67 -0.55 -0.71
C LEU A 265 2.13 -2.00 -0.97
N GLN A 266 1.26 -2.96 -0.64
CA GLN A 266 1.46 -4.38 -0.93
C GLN A 266 0.11 -5.03 -1.26
N ASN A 267 0.06 -5.94 -2.25
CA ASN A 267 -1.15 -6.71 -2.59
C ASN A 267 -2.45 -5.86 -2.77
N SER A 268 -2.34 -4.62 -3.24
CA SER A 268 -3.40 -3.61 -3.16
C SER A 268 -3.83 -3.06 -4.51
N LYS A 269 -5.12 -2.78 -4.69
CA LYS A 269 -5.67 -2.35 -5.98
C LYS A 269 -6.55 -1.11 -5.87
N ASP A 270 -6.61 -0.34 -6.94
CA ASP A 270 -7.41 0.87 -7.08
C ASP A 270 -7.05 1.88 -5.97
N VAL A 271 -5.80 2.36 -6.03
CA VAL A 271 -5.16 3.19 -5.01
C VAL A 271 -4.87 4.58 -5.56
N LEU A 272 -5.40 5.62 -4.91
CA LEU A 272 -5.16 7.01 -5.24
C LEU A 272 -4.58 7.74 -4.01
N ILE A 273 -3.33 8.15 -4.12
CA ILE A 273 -2.59 8.89 -3.09
C ILE A 273 -2.20 10.23 -3.69
N HIS A 274 -2.74 11.33 -3.16
CA HIS A 274 -2.45 12.66 -3.72
C HIS A 274 -2.34 13.79 -2.71
N SER A 275 -1.86 14.96 -3.13
CA SER A 275 -1.81 16.19 -2.30
C SER A 275 -1.22 15.92 -0.91
N THR A 276 -0.03 15.34 -0.88
CA THR A 276 0.59 14.77 0.32
C THR A 276 2.02 15.27 0.47
N THR A 277 2.48 15.51 1.69
CA THR A 277 3.88 15.94 1.98
C THR A 277 4.60 14.87 2.79
N LEU A 278 5.73 14.38 2.28
CA LEU A 278 6.46 13.24 2.85
C LEU A 278 7.92 13.63 3.12
N SER A 279 8.27 13.81 4.39
CA SER A 279 9.66 14.05 4.84
C SER A 279 10.10 12.86 5.68
N CYS A 280 10.97 12.01 5.14
CA CYS A 280 11.29 10.74 5.79
C CYS A 280 12.67 10.21 5.42
N GLY A 281 13.39 9.67 6.40
CA GLY A 281 14.79 9.30 6.24
C GLY A 281 15.08 8.02 5.45
N ASP A 282 14.11 7.39 4.76
CA ASP A 282 14.36 6.22 3.90
C ASP A 282 13.52 6.23 2.60
N ASP A 283 12.69 5.21 2.33
CA ASP A 283 11.86 5.10 1.11
C ASP A 283 10.54 5.88 1.28
N CYS A 284 10.27 6.88 0.45
CA CYS A 284 9.10 7.75 0.65
C CYS A 284 7.79 7.14 0.13
N ILE A 285 7.80 6.64 -1.10
CA ILE A 285 6.69 5.90 -1.70
C ILE A 285 7.24 4.55 -2.12
N SER A 286 6.80 3.47 -1.48
CA SER A 286 7.31 2.12 -1.74
C SER A 286 6.20 1.16 -2.14
N ILE A 287 6.45 0.42 -3.22
CA ILE A 287 5.72 -0.80 -3.56
C ILE A 287 6.71 -1.96 -3.40
N GLN A 288 6.76 -2.50 -2.20
CA GLN A 288 7.64 -3.63 -1.86
C GLN A 288 6.78 -4.88 -1.65
N THR A 289 7.09 -5.95 -2.38
CA THR A 289 6.29 -7.18 -2.39
C THR A 289 7.16 -8.38 -2.05
N GLY A 290 7.01 -8.91 -0.84
CA GLY A 290 7.97 -9.86 -0.28
C GLY A 290 8.02 -11.21 -1.01
N CYS A 291 9.22 -11.79 -1.13
CA CYS A 291 9.48 -13.11 -1.73
C CYS A 291 8.86 -14.27 -0.90
N SER A 292 7.54 -14.45 -1.01
CA SER A 292 6.77 -15.42 -0.21
C SER A 292 6.13 -16.51 -1.06
N ASN A 293 6.87 -17.61 -1.27
CA ASN A 293 6.40 -18.98 -1.54
C ASN A 293 5.13 -19.09 -2.42
N GLY A 294 5.20 -18.61 -3.66
CA GLY A 294 4.14 -18.87 -4.66
C GLY A 294 2.81 -18.14 -4.42
N GLY A 295 2.79 -17.07 -3.62
CA GLY A 295 1.59 -16.25 -3.42
C GLY A 295 1.13 -15.56 -4.71
N LEU A 296 -0.10 -15.86 -5.13
CA LEU A 296 -0.83 -15.07 -6.13
C LEU A 296 -1.23 -13.73 -5.50
N GLY A 297 -0.63 -12.64 -5.97
CA GLY A 297 -0.96 -11.29 -5.55
C GLY A 297 -0.70 -10.29 -6.66
N PHE A 298 -1.33 -9.13 -6.58
CA PHE A 298 -1.13 -8.01 -7.50
C PHE A 298 -1.13 -6.66 -6.78
N VAL A 299 -0.45 -5.68 -7.34
CA VAL A 299 -0.72 -4.25 -7.11
C VAL A 299 -1.09 -3.64 -8.46
N GLN A 300 -2.30 -3.08 -8.54
CA GLN A 300 -2.89 -2.66 -9.82
C GLN A 300 -3.64 -1.34 -9.68
N GLY A 301 -3.52 -0.46 -10.68
CA GLY A 301 -4.34 0.77 -10.74
C GLY A 301 -3.97 1.73 -9.62
N VAL A 302 -2.70 2.15 -9.60
CA VAL A 302 -2.17 3.07 -8.59
C VAL A 302 -1.89 4.43 -9.22
N LEU A 303 -2.27 5.51 -8.54
CA LEU A 303 -1.91 6.87 -8.89
C LEU A 303 -1.36 7.62 -7.67
N PHE A 304 -0.10 8.02 -7.77
CA PHE A 304 0.57 8.96 -6.89
C PHE A 304 0.62 10.32 -7.58
N SER A 305 -0.11 11.34 -7.09
CA SER A 305 -0.20 12.64 -7.79
C SER A 305 -0.01 13.83 -6.84
N ASN A 306 0.73 14.88 -7.22
CA ASN A 306 0.90 16.08 -6.39
C ASN A 306 1.54 15.79 -5.02
N ILE A 307 2.75 15.22 -5.02
CA ILE A 307 3.45 14.83 -3.79
C ILE A 307 4.73 15.66 -3.64
N GLN A 308 4.92 16.24 -2.45
CA GLN A 308 6.13 16.97 -2.07
C GLN A 308 7.00 16.09 -1.19
N VAL A 309 8.29 15.96 -1.51
CA VAL A 309 9.25 15.17 -0.74
C VAL A 309 10.38 16.05 -0.20
N SER A 310 10.85 15.79 1.02
CA SER A 310 12.02 16.49 1.59
C SER A 310 12.97 15.52 2.27
N GLU A 311 14.26 15.64 1.95
CA GLU A 311 15.38 14.94 2.61
C GLU A 311 15.28 13.41 2.58
N VAL A 312 14.63 12.86 1.55
CA VAL A 312 14.35 11.43 1.40
C VAL A 312 15.53 10.67 0.78
N LYS A 313 15.85 9.45 1.24
CA LYS A 313 16.89 8.64 0.56
C LYS A 313 16.48 8.27 -0.85
N ILE A 314 15.31 7.65 -1.01
CA ILE A 314 14.73 7.27 -2.30
C ILE A 314 13.25 7.69 -2.38
N PRO A 315 12.92 8.76 -3.13
CA PRO A 315 11.55 9.27 -3.27
C PRO A 315 10.54 8.27 -3.82
N ILE A 316 10.93 7.47 -4.82
CA ILE A 316 10.04 6.57 -5.56
C ILE A 316 10.68 5.18 -5.64
N VAL A 317 10.01 4.18 -5.08
CA VAL A 317 10.50 2.79 -4.99
C VAL A 317 9.47 1.76 -5.43
N ILE A 318 9.92 0.84 -6.28
CA ILE A 318 9.30 -0.46 -6.52
C ILE A 318 10.38 -1.51 -6.28
N ASP A 319 10.16 -2.46 -5.37
CA ASP A 319 11.10 -3.56 -5.12
C ASP A 319 10.35 -4.88 -4.88
N GLN A 320 10.30 -5.72 -5.92
CA GLN A 320 9.75 -7.08 -5.87
C GLN A 320 10.71 -8.10 -5.24
N PHE A 321 11.93 -7.69 -4.86
CA PHE A 321 12.92 -8.52 -4.18
C PHE A 321 13.04 -8.20 -2.68
N TYR A 322 12.21 -7.26 -2.19
CA TYR A 322 12.25 -6.83 -0.80
C TYR A 322 12.06 -8.02 0.16
N CYS A 323 12.88 -8.07 1.19
CA CYS A 323 12.88 -9.17 2.14
C CYS A 323 13.32 -8.65 3.52
N ASP A 324 12.42 -8.78 4.49
CA ASP A 324 12.58 -8.33 5.88
C ASP A 324 13.34 -9.34 6.76
N LYS A 325 13.90 -10.40 6.18
CA LYS A 325 14.53 -11.52 6.88
C LYS A 325 16.04 -11.52 6.73
N VAL A 326 16.73 -11.93 7.80
CA VAL A 326 18.20 -12.09 7.85
C VAL A 326 18.73 -13.07 6.79
N LYS A 327 17.88 -13.98 6.28
CA LYS A 327 18.18 -14.85 5.13
C LYS A 327 16.99 -14.87 4.18
N CYS A 328 17.26 -14.54 2.93
CA CYS A 328 16.29 -14.54 1.84
C CYS A 328 16.73 -15.59 0.83
N SER A 329 15.84 -16.51 0.44
CA SER A 329 16.07 -17.32 -0.75
C SER A 329 15.77 -16.50 -2.00
N ASN A 330 16.59 -16.62 -3.04
CA ASN A 330 16.21 -16.12 -4.36
C ASN A 330 14.95 -16.88 -4.80
N GLN A 331 13.81 -16.19 -4.87
CA GLN A 331 12.55 -16.77 -5.35
C GLN A 331 12.15 -16.15 -6.68
N THR A 332 11.54 -16.97 -7.54
CA THR A 332 11.06 -16.58 -8.86
C THR A 332 9.63 -16.04 -8.87
N ALA A 333 8.86 -16.32 -7.81
CA ALA A 333 7.51 -15.83 -7.61
C ALA A 333 7.54 -14.39 -7.06
N ALA A 334 6.97 -13.47 -7.83
CA ALA A 334 6.76 -12.07 -7.46
C ALA A 334 5.26 -11.72 -7.58
N VAL A 335 4.86 -10.62 -6.95
CA VAL A 335 3.49 -10.04 -7.05
C VAL A 335 3.37 -9.24 -8.34
N ALA A 336 2.30 -9.41 -9.11
CA ALA A 336 2.13 -8.70 -10.38
C ALA A 336 1.97 -7.19 -10.16
N LEU A 337 2.74 -6.36 -10.88
CA LEU A 337 2.71 -4.90 -10.75
C LEU A 337 2.33 -4.26 -12.08
N SER A 338 1.15 -3.62 -12.15
CA SER A 338 0.69 -2.97 -13.39
C SER A 338 -0.13 -1.69 -13.19
N GLY A 339 0.00 -0.73 -14.11
CA GLY A 339 -0.80 0.49 -14.11
C GLY A 339 -0.50 1.39 -12.91
N ILE A 340 0.79 1.66 -12.67
CA ILE A 340 1.27 2.48 -11.54
C ILE A 340 1.77 3.81 -12.11
N ASN A 341 1.13 4.90 -11.71
CA ASN A 341 1.32 6.23 -12.28
C ASN A 341 1.90 7.16 -11.21
N TYR A 342 2.97 7.87 -11.56
CA TYR A 342 3.57 8.89 -10.70
C TYR A 342 3.51 10.25 -11.41
N GLU A 343 2.86 11.21 -10.78
CA GLU A 343 2.56 12.53 -11.37
C GLU A 343 2.94 13.67 -10.43
N ARG A 344 3.65 14.67 -10.93
CA ARG A 344 3.95 15.93 -10.20
C ARG A 344 4.56 15.66 -8.82
N ILE A 345 5.52 14.73 -8.78
CA ILE A 345 6.32 14.46 -7.59
C ILE A 345 7.53 15.39 -7.61
N ARG A 346 7.66 16.21 -6.57
CA ARG A 346 8.62 17.32 -6.50
C ARG A 346 9.35 17.31 -5.17
N GLY A 347 10.59 17.79 -5.14
CA GLY A 347 11.30 17.99 -3.87
C GLY A 347 12.76 17.57 -3.87
N THR A 348 13.25 17.04 -2.74
CA THR A 348 14.67 16.73 -2.54
C THR A 348 14.95 15.27 -2.17
N TYR A 349 16.14 14.78 -2.53
CA TYR A 349 16.61 13.43 -2.20
C TYR A 349 18.10 13.36 -1.81
N THR A 350 18.50 12.34 -1.06
CA THR A 350 19.86 12.18 -0.53
C THR A 350 20.64 11.01 -1.13
N VAL A 351 20.01 9.98 -1.69
CA VAL A 351 20.74 8.81 -2.25
C VAL A 351 20.44 8.57 -3.72
N LYS A 352 19.16 8.40 -4.09
CA LYS A 352 18.76 8.03 -5.47
C LYS A 352 17.38 8.62 -5.79
N PRO A 353 17.13 9.15 -7.01
CA PRO A 353 15.82 9.71 -7.33
C PRO A 353 14.72 8.64 -7.44
N VAL A 354 15.05 7.47 -8.02
CA VAL A 354 14.12 6.37 -8.29
C VAL A 354 14.83 5.02 -8.20
N HIS A 355 14.17 4.03 -7.59
CA HIS A 355 14.59 2.63 -7.61
C HIS A 355 13.44 1.71 -8.03
N PHE A 356 13.50 1.17 -9.25
CA PHE A 356 12.58 0.14 -9.72
C PHE A 356 13.33 -1.18 -9.92
N ALA A 357 13.00 -2.19 -9.12
CA ALA A 357 13.58 -3.52 -9.16
C ALA A 357 12.46 -4.57 -9.29
N CYS A 358 12.24 -5.04 -10.52
CA CYS A 358 11.18 -5.99 -10.85
C CYS A 358 11.75 -7.36 -11.28
N SER A 359 10.94 -8.42 -11.19
CA SER A 359 11.29 -9.81 -11.47
C SER A 359 11.42 -10.06 -12.97
N ASP A 360 12.44 -10.84 -13.37
CA ASP A 360 12.60 -11.30 -14.75
C ASP A 360 11.42 -12.16 -15.25
N ASN A 361 10.71 -12.84 -14.34
CA ASN A 361 9.55 -13.68 -14.67
C ASN A 361 8.22 -12.92 -14.61
N LEU A 362 8.20 -11.76 -13.93
CA LEU A 362 7.00 -10.93 -13.79
C LEU A 362 7.37 -9.44 -13.78
N PRO A 363 7.81 -8.91 -14.93
CA PRO A 363 8.19 -7.50 -15.06
C PRO A 363 7.06 -6.56 -14.66
N CYS A 364 7.41 -5.39 -14.15
CA CYS A 364 6.44 -4.32 -13.92
C CYS A 364 6.02 -3.72 -15.27
N THR A 365 4.71 -3.55 -15.50
CA THR A 365 4.19 -3.00 -16.78
C THR A 365 3.31 -1.78 -16.57
N ASP A 366 3.14 -0.99 -17.64
CA ASP A 366 2.26 0.18 -17.63
C ASP A 366 2.61 1.17 -16.49
N ILE A 367 3.91 1.36 -16.24
CA ILE A 367 4.46 2.33 -15.28
C ILE A 367 4.60 3.69 -15.96
N SER A 368 3.93 4.74 -15.47
CA SER A 368 4.03 6.08 -16.07
C SER A 368 4.69 7.09 -15.13
N LEU A 369 5.57 7.94 -15.69
CA LEU A 369 6.20 9.07 -15.01
C LEU A 369 5.81 10.39 -15.70
N THR A 370 5.25 11.32 -14.93
CA THR A 370 4.79 12.63 -15.41
C THR A 370 5.25 13.74 -14.46
N ALA A 371 5.92 14.76 -14.97
CA ALA A 371 6.36 15.96 -14.24
C ALA A 371 7.10 15.66 -12.91
N ILE A 372 8.09 14.76 -12.97
CA ILE A 372 8.95 14.42 -11.82
C ILE A 372 10.10 15.43 -11.73
N GLU A 373 10.23 16.13 -10.60
CA GLU A 373 11.25 17.16 -10.36
C GLU A 373 11.89 17.00 -8.96
N LEU A 374 12.88 16.12 -8.88
CA LEU A 374 13.63 15.75 -7.69
C LEU A 374 15.04 16.37 -7.76
N LYS A 375 15.50 16.99 -6.67
CA LYS A 375 16.83 17.63 -6.58
C LYS A 375 17.72 16.90 -5.57
N PRO A 376 18.97 16.56 -5.90
CA PRO A 376 19.89 15.96 -4.94
C PRO A 376 20.32 16.97 -3.86
N LEU A 377 20.46 16.50 -2.63
CA LEU A 377 21.15 17.19 -1.55
C LEU A 377 22.59 16.66 -1.48
N GLN A 378 23.50 17.44 -2.06
CA GLN A 378 24.80 16.94 -2.51
C GLN A 378 25.90 16.96 -1.43
N GLU A 379 25.68 17.63 -0.31
CA GLU A 379 26.75 17.94 0.67
C GLU A 379 27.10 16.80 1.64
N LEU A 380 26.28 15.75 1.73
CA LEU A 380 26.38 14.73 2.79
C LEU A 380 26.45 13.26 2.32
N TYR A 381 26.14 12.95 1.06
CA TYR A 381 25.84 11.58 0.63
C TYR A 381 26.40 11.18 -0.74
N HIS A 382 26.69 9.89 -0.91
CA HIS A 382 27.06 9.33 -2.21
C HIS A 382 25.81 9.15 -3.09
N LEU A 383 25.64 10.04 -4.06
CA LEU A 383 24.52 10.01 -4.99
C LEU A 383 24.64 8.87 -6.03
N TYR A 384 23.51 8.29 -6.39
CA TYR A 384 23.37 7.32 -7.48
C TYR A 384 22.33 7.81 -8.50
N GLY A 385 22.56 7.48 -9.77
CA GLY A 385 21.56 7.67 -10.83
C GLY A 385 20.33 6.78 -10.62
N ALA A 386 19.24 7.11 -11.32
CA ALA A 386 18.03 6.30 -11.33
C ALA A 386 18.33 4.84 -11.68
N PHE A 387 17.64 3.91 -11.04
CA PHE A 387 17.76 2.47 -11.30
C PHE A 387 16.43 1.91 -11.76
N CYS A 388 16.45 1.14 -12.84
CA CYS A 388 15.31 0.40 -13.36
C CYS A 388 15.79 -1.00 -13.75
N TRP A 389 15.01 -2.02 -13.41
CA TRP A 389 15.23 -3.41 -13.82
C TRP A 389 13.87 -4.07 -14.06
N GLN A 390 13.67 -4.62 -15.26
CA GLN A 390 12.41 -5.24 -15.70
C GLN A 390 11.19 -4.31 -15.51
N THR A 391 11.37 -3.01 -15.73
CA THR A 391 10.33 -1.99 -15.55
C THR A 391 9.95 -1.39 -16.90
N PHE A 392 8.67 -1.53 -17.27
CA PHE A 392 8.15 -1.15 -18.58
C PHE A 392 6.99 -0.17 -18.48
N GLY A 393 6.95 0.82 -19.37
CA GLY A 393 5.87 1.80 -19.44
C GLY A 393 6.25 3.04 -20.25
N GLU A 394 6.13 4.24 -19.69
CA GLU A 394 6.35 5.49 -20.43
C GLU A 394 6.79 6.69 -19.58
N LEU A 395 7.63 7.54 -20.18
CA LEU A 395 7.91 8.89 -19.69
C LEU A 395 6.97 9.85 -20.44
N ARG A 396 5.97 10.41 -19.76
CA ARG A 396 4.99 11.33 -20.37
C ARG A 396 5.50 12.76 -20.52
N THR A 397 6.49 13.13 -19.72
CA THR A 397 7.24 14.38 -19.83
C THR A 397 8.72 14.12 -19.54
N PRO A 398 9.63 15.05 -19.88
CA PRO A 398 10.96 15.07 -19.29
C PRO A 398 10.90 15.01 -17.74
N THR A 399 11.96 14.47 -17.15
CA THR A 399 12.13 14.29 -15.71
C THR A 399 13.42 14.95 -15.25
N VAL A 400 13.44 15.46 -14.02
CA VAL A 400 14.64 16.04 -13.38
C VAL A 400 14.90 15.27 -12.09
N PRO A 401 16.07 14.62 -11.93
CA PRO A 401 17.03 14.29 -12.99
C PRO A 401 16.40 13.35 -14.04
N PRO A 402 17.04 13.16 -15.21
CA PRO A 402 16.58 12.21 -16.21
C PRO A 402 16.49 10.77 -15.68
N ILE A 403 15.39 10.07 -16.00
CA ILE A 403 15.12 8.67 -15.62
C ILE A 403 15.13 7.81 -16.89
N ASP A 404 16.29 7.78 -17.58
CA ASP A 404 16.44 7.14 -18.89
C ASP A 404 16.47 5.60 -18.85
N CYS A 405 16.37 5.01 -17.65
CA CYS A 405 16.41 3.55 -17.46
C CYS A 405 15.06 2.84 -17.69
N LEU A 406 13.94 3.57 -17.79
CA LEU A 406 12.61 3.00 -17.96
C LEU A 406 12.46 2.43 -19.39
N HIS A 407 12.10 1.15 -19.52
CA HIS A 407 11.86 0.57 -20.84
C HIS A 407 10.53 1.06 -21.41
N ILE A 408 10.57 1.75 -22.54
CA ILE A 408 9.35 2.27 -23.18
C ILE A 408 8.53 1.14 -23.79
N GLY A 409 7.23 1.13 -23.53
CA GLY A 409 6.27 0.15 -24.04
C GLY A 409 6.02 -1.03 -23.09
N LYS A 410 6.07 -2.25 -23.62
CA LYS A 410 5.78 -3.50 -22.88
C LYS A 410 6.89 -4.55 -23.08
N PRO A 411 7.03 -5.54 -22.17
CA PRO A 411 7.99 -6.62 -22.33
C PRO A 411 7.83 -7.34 -23.68
N SER A 412 8.94 -7.69 -24.34
CA SER A 412 8.90 -8.41 -25.61
C SER A 412 8.33 -9.83 -25.42
N SER A 413 7.13 -10.09 -25.95
CA SER A 413 6.40 -11.35 -25.79
C SER A 413 7.23 -12.60 -26.13
N ASN A 414 7.59 -13.37 -25.10
CA ASN A 414 8.00 -14.79 -25.19
C ASN A 414 7.67 -15.61 -23.91
N GLN A 415 6.88 -15.09 -22.97
CA GLN A 415 6.32 -15.87 -21.86
C GLN A 415 4.80 -15.67 -21.75
N ILE A 416 4.16 -16.62 -21.09
CA ILE A 416 2.74 -16.95 -21.26
C ILE A 416 1.84 -15.89 -20.63
N GLN A 417 0.96 -15.33 -21.45
CA GLN A 417 -0.19 -14.55 -21.03
C GLN A 417 -1.13 -15.47 -20.23
N TYR A 418 -1.03 -15.41 -18.90
CA TYR A 418 -2.11 -15.90 -18.03
C TYR A 418 -3.20 -14.84 -18.03
N ASP A 419 -4.17 -15.01 -18.91
CA ASP A 419 -5.44 -14.27 -18.84
C ASP A 419 -6.13 -14.63 -17.52
N PHE A 420 -6.01 -13.75 -16.54
CA PHE A 420 -6.89 -13.68 -15.36
C PHE A 420 -7.94 -12.59 -15.54
N ASP A 421 -8.51 -12.52 -16.74
CA ASP A 421 -9.79 -11.86 -17.00
C ASP A 421 -10.91 -12.90 -16.85
N SER A 422 -11.61 -12.92 -15.70
CA SER A 422 -13.05 -13.23 -15.62
C SER A 422 -13.60 -13.09 -14.19
N CYS A 423 -14.55 -12.17 -14.04
CA CYS A 423 -15.61 -12.07 -13.01
C CYS A 423 -15.18 -12.04 -11.52
#